data_AF-A0A1V2IMI2-F1
#
_entry.id   AF-A0A1V2IMI2-F1
#
_cell.length_a   1.000
_cell.length_b   1.000
_cell.length_c   1.000
_cell.angle_alpha   90.00
_cell.angle_beta   90.00
_cell.angle_gamma   90.00
#
_symmetry.space_group_name_H-M   'P 1'
#
loop_
_entity.id
_entity.type
_entity.pdbx_description
1 polymer ?
#
loop_
_entity_poly.entity_id
_entity_poly.type
_entity_poly.pdbx_seq_one_letter_code
_entity_poly.pdbx_strand_id
1 'polypeptide(L)'
;MPMTPTLAVATDFIASHATEQDLTRISATVKQRRAALAAIRTASLTTGTPVRITTVKPRSLDGLTGTIGQIDGKHATIILDAASTDRLRVTPTNLRFLVPTGAISVDLHGVPLRCCLPT
;
A
#
# COMPACT_ATOMS: atom_id res chain seq x y z
N MET A 1 -15.29 16.72 -32.58
CA MET A 1 -14.36 16.46 -31.47
C MET A 1 -14.97 15.42 -30.56
N PRO A 2 -14.26 14.36 -30.13
CA PRO A 2 -14.81 13.43 -29.16
C PRO A 2 -14.96 14.13 -27.82
N MET A 3 -16.19 14.19 -27.30
CA MET A 3 -16.48 14.69 -25.96
C MET A 3 -15.82 13.72 -24.96
N THR A 4 -14.98 14.24 -24.07
CA THR A 4 -14.42 13.40 -23.00
C THR A 4 -15.55 13.11 -22.00
N PRO A 5 -15.96 11.85 -21.79
CA PRO A 5 -17.00 11.53 -20.83
C PRO A 5 -16.57 12.00 -19.44
N THR A 6 -17.43 12.74 -18.77
CA THR A 6 -17.17 13.24 -17.42
C THR A 6 -17.45 12.15 -16.38
N LEU A 7 -16.87 12.30 -15.18
CA LEU A 7 -17.16 11.39 -14.07
C LEU A 7 -18.67 11.33 -13.76
N ALA A 8 -19.35 12.47 -13.82
CA ALA A 8 -20.80 12.58 -13.60
C ALA A 8 -21.60 11.72 -14.58
N VAL A 9 -21.30 11.83 -15.89
CA VAL A 9 -21.99 11.03 -16.91
C VAL A 9 -21.73 9.54 -16.72
N ALA A 10 -20.52 9.15 -16.32
CA ALA A 10 -20.19 7.75 -16.04
C ALA A 10 -20.91 7.23 -14.79
N THR A 11 -21.01 8.01 -13.72
CA THR A 11 -21.74 7.61 -12.50
C THR A 11 -23.25 7.50 -12.75
N ASP A 12 -23.82 8.41 -13.54
CA ASP A 12 -25.25 8.39 -13.88
C ASP A 12 -25.60 7.16 -14.73
N PHE A 13 -24.73 6.79 -15.68
CA PHE A 13 -24.89 5.55 -16.44
C PHE A 13 -24.86 4.32 -15.51
N ILE A 14 -23.90 4.26 -14.59
CA ILE A 14 -23.80 3.14 -13.64
C ILE A 14 -25.02 3.04 -12.74
N ALA A 15 -25.54 4.17 -12.26
CA ALA A 15 -26.66 4.19 -11.32
C ALA A 15 -28.01 3.87 -11.98
N SER A 16 -28.22 4.28 -13.24
CA SER A 16 -29.55 4.24 -13.87
C SER A 16 -29.67 3.28 -15.06
N HIS A 17 -28.56 2.85 -15.67
CA HIS A 17 -28.60 2.13 -16.95
C HIS A 17 -27.71 0.87 -17.00
N ALA A 18 -26.74 0.73 -16.10
CA ALA A 18 -25.80 -0.39 -16.15
C ALA A 18 -26.50 -1.72 -15.84
N THR A 19 -26.23 -2.71 -16.68
CA THR A 19 -26.62 -4.10 -16.44
C THR A 19 -25.62 -4.80 -15.53
N GLU A 20 -25.96 -5.98 -15.01
CA GLU A 20 -25.03 -6.80 -14.21
C GLU A 20 -23.73 -7.14 -14.97
N GLN A 21 -23.85 -7.36 -16.29
CA GLN A 21 -22.70 -7.60 -17.15
C GLN A 21 -21.80 -6.35 -17.27
N ASP A 22 -22.40 -5.16 -17.35
CA ASP A 22 -21.67 -3.89 -17.36
C ASP A 22 -20.95 -3.67 -16.02
N LEU A 23 -21.63 -3.92 -14.90
CA LEU A 23 -21.03 -3.83 -13.57
C LEU A 23 -19.83 -4.78 -13.41
N THR A 24 -19.97 -6.01 -13.90
CA THR A 24 -18.87 -6.99 -13.90
C THR A 24 -17.69 -6.48 -14.72
N ARG A 25 -17.92 -5.96 -15.93
CA ARG A 25 -16.87 -5.42 -16.80
C ARG A 25 -16.20 -4.18 -16.20
N ILE A 26 -16.97 -3.29 -15.60
CA ILE A 26 -16.47 -2.11 -14.90
C ILE A 26 -15.60 -2.53 -13.73
N SER A 27 -16.04 -3.49 -12.91
CA SER A 27 -15.26 -3.98 -11.77
C SER A 27 -13.91 -4.55 -12.19
N ALA A 28 -13.86 -5.32 -13.29
CA ALA A 28 -12.63 -5.86 -13.85
C ALA A 28 -11.70 -4.74 -14.35
N THR A 29 -12.26 -3.74 -15.04
CA THR A 29 -11.52 -2.57 -15.55
C THR A 29 -10.95 -1.72 -14.40
N VAL A 30 -11.74 -1.48 -13.35
CA VAL A 30 -11.31 -0.78 -12.13
C VAL A 30 -10.18 -1.54 -11.44
N LYS A 31 -10.29 -2.88 -11.33
CA LYS A 31 -9.23 -3.72 -10.77
C LYS A 31 -7.94 -3.59 -11.58
N GLN A 32 -8.02 -3.64 -12.90
CA GLN A 32 -6.87 -3.46 -13.79
C GLN A 32 -6.24 -2.07 -13.63
N ARG A 33 -7.06 -1.00 -13.59
CA ARG A 33 -6.56 0.37 -13.40
C ARG A 33 -5.88 0.55 -12.04
N ARG A 34 -6.46 0.02 -10.96
CA ARG A 34 -5.83 0.04 -9.63
C ARG A 34 -4.49 -0.69 -9.61
N ALA A 35 -4.39 -1.84 -10.29
CA ALA A 35 -3.14 -2.57 -10.41
C ALA A 35 -2.07 -1.76 -11.18
N ALA A 36 -2.45 -1.09 -12.27
CA ALA A 36 -1.55 -0.23 -13.03
C ALA A 36 -1.06 0.97 -12.21
N LEU A 37 -1.96 1.64 -11.47
CA LEU A 37 -1.59 2.75 -10.59
C LEU A 37 -0.67 2.29 -9.44
N ALA A 38 -0.91 1.11 -8.89
CA ALA A 38 0.00 0.51 -7.91
C ALA A 38 1.38 0.22 -8.53
N ALA A 39 1.43 -0.33 -9.75
CA ALA A 39 2.69 -0.58 -10.46
C ALA A 39 3.49 0.71 -10.72
N ILE A 40 2.82 1.78 -11.15
CA ILE A 40 3.43 3.11 -11.35
C ILE A 40 4.02 3.62 -10.03
N ARG A 41 3.25 3.53 -8.93
CA ARG A 41 3.73 3.92 -7.60
C ARG A 41 4.93 3.10 -7.16
N THR A 42 4.89 1.78 -7.32
CA THR A 42 6.02 0.94 -6.94
C THR A 42 7.26 1.19 -7.79
N ALA A 43 7.10 1.61 -9.04
CA ALA A 43 8.22 1.98 -9.91
C ALA A 43 8.91 3.29 -9.47
N SER A 44 8.19 4.19 -8.79
CA SER A 44 8.79 5.41 -8.21
C SER A 44 9.44 5.20 -6.85
N LEU A 45 9.25 4.03 -6.21
CA LEU A 45 9.86 3.75 -4.92
C LEU A 45 11.32 3.37 -5.10
N THR A 46 12.18 4.07 -4.37
CA THR A 46 13.63 3.81 -4.34
C THR A 46 14.11 3.70 -2.89
N THR A 47 15.30 3.11 -2.69
CA THR A 47 15.96 3.13 -1.38
C THR A 47 16.13 4.57 -0.89
N GLY A 48 15.83 4.82 0.39
CA GLY A 48 15.79 6.17 0.97
C GLY A 48 14.42 6.85 0.90
N THR A 49 13.43 6.26 0.21
CA THR A 49 12.08 6.84 0.16
C THR A 49 11.38 6.68 1.51
N PRO A 50 10.87 7.76 2.14
CA PRO A 50 10.03 7.66 3.32
C PRO A 50 8.66 7.09 2.93
N VAL A 51 8.19 6.11 3.69
CA VAL A 51 6.97 5.38 3.40
C VAL A 51 6.14 5.10 4.64
N ARG A 52 4.83 5.02 4.43
CA ARG A 52 3.86 4.47 5.35
C ARG A 52 3.38 3.11 4.84
N ILE A 53 3.41 2.12 5.71
CA ILE A 53 2.93 0.77 5.40
C ILE A 53 1.41 0.78 5.45
N THR A 54 0.77 0.26 4.41
CA THR A 54 -0.69 0.15 4.33
C THR A 54 -1.17 -1.15 3.72
N THR A 55 -2.38 -1.58 4.09
CA THR A 55 -3.04 -2.74 3.46
C THR A 55 -2.17 -4.02 3.50
N VAL A 56 -1.36 -4.17 4.56
CA VAL A 56 -0.47 -5.31 4.75
C VAL A 56 -1.06 -6.28 5.78
N LYS A 57 -0.65 -7.55 5.72
CA LYS A 57 -0.92 -8.54 6.77
C LYS A 57 0.42 -8.88 7.44
N PRO A 58 0.50 -8.89 8.79
CA PRO A 58 -0.58 -8.65 9.76
C PRO A 58 -0.98 -7.17 9.88
N ARG A 59 -2.23 -6.91 10.29
CA ARG A 59 -2.82 -5.55 10.44
C ARG A 59 -2.08 -4.67 11.44
N SER A 60 -1.34 -5.26 12.36
CA SER A 60 -0.47 -4.58 13.32
C SER A 60 0.64 -3.76 12.66
N LEU A 61 1.03 -4.08 11.43
CA LEU A 61 1.99 -3.31 10.65
C LEU A 61 1.35 -2.14 9.88
N ASP A 62 0.01 -2.09 9.83
CA ASP A 62 -0.71 -1.05 9.11
C ASP A 62 -0.58 0.30 9.81
N GLY A 63 -0.14 1.29 9.04
CA GLY A 63 0.14 2.64 9.49
C GLY A 63 1.47 2.84 10.19
N LEU A 64 2.36 1.84 10.24
CA LEU A 64 3.75 2.06 10.61
C LEU A 64 4.48 2.86 9.53
N THR A 65 5.44 3.67 9.95
CA THR A 65 6.24 4.57 9.11
C THR A 65 7.73 4.25 9.21
N GLY A 66 8.44 4.54 8.14
CA GLY A 66 9.86 4.29 8.05
C GLY A 66 10.42 4.66 6.69
N THR A 67 11.65 4.24 6.42
CA THR A 67 12.34 4.51 5.17
C THR A 67 12.68 3.20 4.47
N ILE A 68 12.57 3.14 3.14
CA ILE A 68 13.02 1.95 2.40
C ILE A 68 14.54 1.81 2.51
N GLY A 69 15.02 0.82 3.25
CA GLY A 69 16.44 0.51 3.36
C GLY A 69 16.96 -0.32 2.19
N GLN A 70 16.15 -1.29 1.74
CA GLN A 70 16.51 -2.19 0.65
C GLN A 70 15.25 -2.61 -0.13
N ILE A 71 15.41 -2.85 -1.43
CA ILE A 71 14.36 -3.44 -2.28
C ILE A 71 14.86 -4.79 -2.80
N ASP A 72 14.06 -5.84 -2.62
CA ASP A 72 14.29 -7.18 -3.14
C ASP A 72 13.07 -7.64 -3.96
N GLY A 73 13.17 -7.46 -5.29
CA GLY A 73 12.10 -7.78 -6.23
C GLY A 73 10.79 -7.03 -5.92
N LYS A 74 9.81 -7.76 -5.38
CA LYS A 74 8.47 -7.23 -5.02
C LYS A 74 8.36 -6.82 -3.55
N HIS A 75 9.40 -7.04 -2.76
CA HIS A 75 9.43 -6.75 -1.33
C HIS A 75 10.49 -5.70 -1.02
N ALA A 76 10.34 -5.04 0.13
CA ALA A 76 11.27 -4.08 0.66
C ALA A 76 11.56 -4.37 2.13
N THR A 77 12.77 -4.02 2.54
CA THR A 77 13.12 -3.83 3.95
C THR A 77 12.85 -2.38 4.30
N ILE A 78 12.03 -2.15 5.32
CA ILE A 78 11.70 -0.82 5.81
C ILE A 78 12.39 -0.60 7.15
N ILE A 79 13.25 0.41 7.22
CA ILE A 79 13.88 0.88 8.44
C ILE A 79 12.82 1.71 9.18
N LEU A 80 12.23 1.14 10.23
CA LEU A 80 11.17 1.82 10.98
C LEU A 80 11.72 3.01 11.76
N ASP A 81 10.90 4.07 11.87
CA ASP A 81 11.19 5.17 12.79
C ASP A 81 11.00 4.74 14.25
N ALA A 82 11.47 5.59 15.19
CA ALA A 82 11.40 5.29 16.62
C ALA A 82 9.97 5.06 17.11
N ALA A 83 9.04 5.90 16.67
CA ALA A 83 7.63 5.81 17.06
C ALA A 83 6.98 4.50 16.59
N SER A 84 7.26 4.08 15.35
CA SER A 84 6.77 2.84 14.76
C SER A 84 7.46 1.61 15.36
N THR A 85 8.74 1.74 15.71
CA THR A 85 9.50 0.69 16.41
C THR A 85 8.94 0.45 17.81
N ASP A 86 8.63 1.52 18.55
CA ASP A 86 8.00 1.43 19.87
C ASP A 86 6.59 0.85 19.77
N ARG A 87 5.79 1.30 18.79
CA ARG A 87 4.45 0.77 18.54
C ARG A 87 4.48 -0.72 18.19
N LEU A 88 5.46 -1.14 17.37
CA LEU A 88 5.64 -2.54 17.02
C LEU A 88 6.02 -3.37 18.25
N ARG A 89 6.91 -2.85 19.11
CA ARG A 89 7.35 -3.51 20.36
C ARG A 89 6.19 -3.80 21.31
N VAL A 90 5.28 -2.83 21.50
CA VAL A 90 4.17 -2.97 22.46
C VAL A 90 2.97 -3.73 21.90
N THR A 91 2.99 -4.13 20.62
CA THR A 91 1.85 -4.84 20.01
C THR A 91 1.93 -6.35 20.33
N PRO A 92 1.07 -6.88 21.21
CA PRO A 92 1.19 -8.24 21.75
C PRO A 92 0.98 -9.35 20.72
N THR A 93 0.35 -9.02 19.59
CA THR A 93 -0.01 -9.98 18.54
C THR A 93 1.12 -10.28 17.56
N ASN A 94 2.26 -9.57 17.65
CA ASN A 94 3.36 -9.65 16.69
C ASN A 94 4.57 -10.45 17.22
N LEU A 95 4.33 -11.66 17.73
CA LEU A 95 5.38 -12.60 18.18
C LEU A 95 6.45 -12.92 17.12
N ARG A 96 6.20 -12.59 15.84
CA ARG A 96 7.13 -12.77 14.72
C ARG A 96 8.19 -11.66 14.60
N PHE A 97 7.96 -10.50 15.21
CA PHE A 97 8.85 -9.35 15.10
C PHE A 97 9.36 -9.00 16.49
N LEU A 98 10.40 -9.72 16.92
CA LEU A 98 11.06 -9.46 18.20
C LEU A 98 11.84 -8.15 18.08
N VAL A 99 11.33 -7.08 18.69
CA VAL A 99 12.03 -5.80 18.80
C VAL A 99 12.87 -5.83 20.09
N PRO A 100 14.21 -5.77 20.02
CA PRO A 100 15.06 -5.73 21.21
C PRO A 100 14.70 -4.56 22.12
N THR A 101 14.80 -4.76 23.43
CA THR A 101 14.59 -3.72 24.43
C THR A 101 15.63 -2.60 24.21
N GLY A 102 15.16 -1.38 23.91
CA GLY A 102 16.02 -0.21 23.64
C GLY A 102 16.39 0.05 22.18
N ALA A 103 15.94 -0.78 21.23
CA ALA A 103 16.15 -0.50 19.80
C ALA A 103 15.38 0.76 19.35
N ILE A 104 16.07 1.75 18.79
CA ILE A 104 15.47 2.99 18.28
C ILE A 104 14.94 2.80 16.85
N SER A 105 15.44 1.78 16.15
CA SER A 105 15.01 1.42 14.80
C SER A 105 15.08 -0.09 14.61
N VAL A 106 14.20 -0.62 13.77
CA VAL A 106 14.16 -2.03 13.39
C VAL A 106 13.96 -2.14 11.89
N ASP A 107 14.75 -3.03 11.28
CA ASP A 107 14.61 -3.42 9.90
C ASP A 107 13.44 -4.39 9.74
N LEU A 108 12.34 -3.89 9.19
CA LEU A 108 11.16 -4.69 8.89
C LEU A 108 11.31 -5.30 7.50
N HIS A 109 11.68 -6.57 7.45
CA HIS A 109 11.87 -7.31 6.21
C HIS A 109 10.57 -7.82 5.59
N GLY A 110 10.59 -8.02 4.27
CA GLY A 110 9.53 -8.73 3.54
C GLY A 110 8.25 -7.92 3.32
N VAL A 111 8.29 -6.59 3.44
CA VAL A 111 7.11 -5.75 3.22
C VAL A 111 6.84 -5.65 1.72
N PRO A 112 5.65 -6.04 1.21
CA PRO A 112 5.37 -5.92 -0.21
C PRO A 112 5.39 -4.45 -0.66
N LEU A 113 6.10 -4.12 -1.74
CA LEU A 113 6.21 -2.74 -2.24
C LEU A 113 4.85 -2.08 -2.51
N ARG A 114 3.86 -2.87 -2.95
CA ARG A 114 2.48 -2.38 -3.17
C ARG A 114 1.80 -1.83 -1.90
N CYS A 115 2.30 -2.22 -0.73
CA CYS A 115 1.83 -1.78 0.58
C CYS A 115 2.56 -0.53 1.06
N CYS A 116 3.67 -0.14 0.44
CA CYS A 116 4.44 1.05 0.78
C CYS A 116 3.84 2.27 0.09
N LEU A 117 3.28 3.20 0.87
CA LEU A 117 2.84 4.49 0.37
C LEU A 117 3.92 5.53 0.64
N PRO A 118 4.43 6.25 -0.38
CA PRO A 118 5.34 7.36 -0.15
C PRO A 118 4.63 8.46 0.66
N THR A 119 5.34 9.06 1.61
CA THR A 119 4.86 10.12 2.52
C THR A 119 5.69 11.38 2.39
#